data_AF-A0A7V4MQL2-F1
#
_entry.id   AF-A0A7V4MQL2-F1
#
_cell.length_a   1.000
_cell.length_b   1.000
_cell.length_c   1.000
_cell.angle_alpha   90.00
_cell.angle_beta   90.00
_cell.angle_gamma   90.00
#
_symmetry.space_group_name_H-M   'P 1'
#
loop_
_entity.id
_entity.type
_entity.pdbx_description
1 polymer ?
#
loop_
_entity_poly.entity_id
_entity_poly.type
_entity_poly.pdbx_seq_one_letter_code
_entity_poly.pdbx_strand_id
1 'polypeptide(L)'
;MNNPALRKTLLFIVYTAILLIIIGMLVDKFKGVNEYAYLNTAPPSAWQSTKSDLQILPANFKIEYYPPDYALYKPVCTSSTSNAGQTITESVDYEFITQVRPHRDGSINAGKYGSLPPGALLINNTQWISQAVLPNGFLLQSLHRSEKNYILLLSASSSGKSETFAINVNQPAKFQNRLLHLVSFDKTAGIVILKIRHAPGRLLARTGFFLLIVCSVLLSIAGKNYVNAR
;
A
#
# COMPACT_ATOMS: atom_id res chain seq x y z
N MET A 1 -27.90 -40.05 -3.52
CA MET A 1 -28.40 -39.88 -2.13
C MET A 1 -29.84 -40.39 -2.07
N ASN A 2 -30.12 -41.52 -1.43
CA ASN A 2 -31.50 -42.05 -1.29
C ASN A 2 -32.23 -41.57 -0.02
N ASN A 3 -31.62 -40.69 0.78
CA ASN A 3 -32.32 -40.07 1.91
C ASN A 3 -32.91 -38.70 1.50
N PRO A 4 -34.20 -38.62 1.14
CA PRO A 4 -34.83 -37.37 0.73
C PRO A 4 -34.85 -36.32 1.85
N ALA A 5 -34.81 -36.74 3.12
CA ALA A 5 -34.75 -35.82 4.25
C ALA A 5 -33.42 -35.04 4.26
N LEU A 6 -32.29 -35.72 4.06
CA LEU A 6 -30.97 -35.09 4.05
C LEU A 6 -30.80 -34.09 2.90
N ARG A 7 -31.37 -34.39 1.72
CA ARG A 7 -31.39 -33.46 0.58
C ARG A 7 -32.23 -32.20 0.87
N LYS A 8 -33.41 -32.36 1.49
CA LYS A 8 -34.25 -31.24 1.92
C LYS A 8 -33.55 -30.36 2.95
N THR A 9 -32.88 -30.98 3.94
CA THR A 9 -32.12 -30.24 4.97
C THR A 9 -30.97 -29.44 4.36
N LEU A 10 -30.18 -30.03 3.44
CA LEU A 10 -29.09 -29.30 2.78
C LEU A 10 -29.61 -28.14 1.91
N LEU A 11 -30.72 -28.32 1.19
CA LEU A 11 -31.36 -27.24 0.44
C LEU A 11 -31.82 -26.10 1.36
N PHE A 12 -32.45 -26.42 2.48
CA PHE A 12 -32.85 -25.43 3.49
C PHE A 12 -31.66 -24.64 4.05
N ILE A 13 -30.54 -25.32 4.31
CA ILE A 13 -29.28 -24.71 4.75
C ILE A 13 -28.76 -23.73 3.69
N VAL A 14 -28.77 -24.10 2.40
CA VAL A 14 -28.37 -23.22 1.28
C VAL A 14 -29.25 -21.97 1.21
N TYR A 15 -30.58 -22.12 1.29
CA TYR A 15 -31.50 -20.97 1.29
C TYR A 15 -31.26 -20.03 2.48
N THR A 16 -31.04 -20.59 3.66
CA THR A 16 -30.72 -19.82 4.87
C THR A 16 -29.40 -19.06 4.71
N ALA A 17 -28.39 -19.71 4.13
CA ALA A 17 -27.10 -19.12 3.87
C ALA A 17 -27.18 -17.94 2.88
N ILE A 18 -27.93 -18.11 1.78
CA ILE A 18 -28.20 -17.04 0.81
C ILE A 18 -28.95 -15.88 1.48
N LEU A 19 -29.96 -16.17 2.29
CA LEU A 19 -30.72 -15.16 3.01
C LEU A 19 -29.82 -14.35 3.97
N LEU A 20 -28.94 -15.00 4.71
CA LEU A 20 -27.95 -14.35 5.59
C LEU A 20 -27.01 -13.43 4.80
N ILE A 21 -26.58 -13.83 3.61
CA ILE A 21 -25.76 -13.01 2.73
C ILE A 21 -26.52 -11.76 2.28
N ILE A 22 -27.75 -11.93 1.81
CA ILE A 22 -28.60 -10.82 1.33
C ILE A 22 -28.89 -9.84 2.48
N ILE A 23 -29.34 -10.34 3.63
CA ILE A 23 -29.61 -9.52 4.81
C ILE A 23 -28.33 -8.81 5.27
N GLY A 24 -27.20 -9.52 5.32
CA GLY A 24 -25.91 -8.92 5.67
C GLY A 24 -25.53 -7.77 4.73
N MET A 25 -25.69 -7.95 3.41
CA MET A 25 -25.43 -6.88 2.44
C MET A 25 -26.40 -5.70 2.58
N LEU A 26 -27.69 -5.96 2.83
CA LEU A 26 -28.68 -4.90 3.06
C LEU A 26 -28.39 -4.12 4.34
N VAL A 27 -28.07 -4.80 5.44
CA VAL A 27 -27.68 -4.15 6.70
C VAL A 27 -26.44 -3.28 6.49
N ASP A 28 -25.45 -3.75 5.73
CA ASP A 28 -24.27 -2.95 5.41
C ASP A 28 -24.60 -1.73 4.54
N LYS A 29 -25.56 -1.86 3.61
CA LYS A 29 -26.01 -0.76 2.76
C LYS A 29 -26.77 0.33 3.52
N PHE A 30 -27.64 -0.05 4.46
CA PHE A 30 -28.52 0.89 5.17
C PHE A 30 -27.96 1.39 6.49
N LYS A 31 -27.17 0.58 7.20
CA LYS A 31 -26.56 0.94 8.49
C LYS A 31 -25.06 1.17 8.41
N GLY A 32 -24.45 0.98 7.23
CA GLY A 32 -23.06 1.31 7.02
C GLY A 32 -22.84 2.82 7.11
N VAL A 33 -22.05 3.25 8.09
CA VAL A 33 -21.70 4.66 8.28
C VAL A 33 -20.25 4.86 7.88
N ASN A 34 -20.01 5.89 7.07
CA ASN A 34 -18.66 6.36 6.76
C ASN A 34 -18.34 7.54 7.68
N GLU A 35 -17.21 7.44 8.35
CA GLU A 35 -16.61 8.49 9.15
C GLU A 35 -15.24 8.85 8.56
N TYR A 36 -14.83 10.10 8.77
CA TYR A 36 -13.53 10.60 8.33
C TYR A 36 -12.78 11.13 9.56
N ALA A 37 -11.55 10.69 9.72
CA ALA A 37 -10.63 11.17 10.73
C ALA A 37 -9.43 11.86 10.06
N TYR A 38 -9.00 12.97 10.63
CA TYR A 38 -7.91 13.80 10.14
C TYR A 38 -6.75 13.67 11.12
N LEU A 39 -5.69 13.01 10.69
CA LEU A 39 -4.57 12.62 11.53
C LEU A 39 -3.35 13.43 11.15
N ASN A 40 -2.66 14.02 12.13
CA ASN A 40 -1.36 14.64 11.86
C ASN A 40 -0.32 13.54 11.60
N THR A 41 0.59 13.76 10.65
CA THR A 41 1.71 12.85 10.36
C THR A 41 2.79 12.86 11.44
N ALA A 42 2.87 13.93 12.23
CA ALA A 42 3.70 13.93 13.43
C ALA A 42 3.09 12.97 14.47
N PRO A 43 3.90 12.13 15.13
CA PRO A 43 3.39 11.20 16.15
C PRO A 43 2.66 12.02 17.23
N PRO A 44 1.35 11.84 17.40
CA PRO A 44 0.59 12.55 18.40
C PRO A 44 0.91 11.97 19.77
N SER A 45 0.84 12.85 20.77
CA SER A 45 1.04 12.49 22.17
C SER A 45 -0.20 11.84 22.82
N ALA A 46 -1.34 11.79 22.12
CA ALA A 46 -2.61 11.33 22.70
C ALA A 46 -3.53 10.63 21.70
N TRP A 47 -4.33 9.70 22.22
CA TRP A 47 -5.40 9.02 21.48
C TRP A 47 -6.47 10.01 21.01
N GLN A 48 -6.92 9.87 19.77
CA GLN A 48 -8.02 10.65 19.22
C GLN A 48 -9.30 9.81 19.19
N SER A 49 -10.34 10.31 19.84
CA SER A 49 -11.66 9.69 19.80
C SER A 49 -12.38 10.04 18.49
N THR A 50 -13.00 9.04 17.89
CA THR A 50 -13.90 9.17 16.74
C THR A 50 -15.35 9.10 17.22
N LYS A 51 -16.31 9.42 16.35
CA LYS A 51 -17.76 9.34 16.62
C LYS A 51 -18.26 7.93 16.89
N SER A 52 -17.48 6.91 16.53
CA SER A 52 -17.87 5.51 16.64
C SER A 52 -17.30 4.79 17.87
N ASP A 53 -16.93 5.50 18.95
CA ASP A 53 -16.22 4.93 20.11
C ASP A 53 -14.87 4.25 19.74
N LEU A 54 -14.37 4.46 18.53
CA LEU A 54 -13.02 4.07 18.14
C LEU A 54 -12.06 5.15 18.61
N GLN A 55 -11.01 4.77 19.30
CA GLN A 55 -9.85 5.60 19.54
C GLN A 55 -8.76 5.22 18.55
N ILE A 56 -8.09 6.21 17.98
CA ILE A 56 -7.00 6.02 17.02
C ILE A 56 -5.78 6.85 17.41
N LEU A 57 -4.59 6.30 17.15
CA LEU A 57 -3.31 6.93 17.44
C LEU A 57 -2.33 6.61 16.30
N PRO A 58 -2.00 7.56 15.41
CA PRO A 58 -1.01 7.33 14.37
C PRO A 58 0.38 7.24 14.99
N ALA A 59 1.04 6.09 14.86
CA ALA A 59 2.37 5.88 15.43
C ALA A 59 3.48 6.39 14.49
N ASN A 60 3.30 6.23 13.18
CA ASN A 60 4.26 6.66 12.18
C ASN A 60 3.58 6.81 10.81
N PHE A 61 4.08 7.73 9.99
CA PHE A 61 3.69 7.89 8.60
C PHE A 61 4.93 7.87 7.71
N LYS A 62 4.92 6.99 6.70
CA LYS A 62 6.03 6.82 5.77
C LYS A 62 5.54 6.95 4.34
N ILE A 63 6.34 7.67 3.54
CA ILE A 63 6.17 7.77 2.09
C ILE A 63 7.23 6.89 1.43
N GLU A 64 6.80 5.94 0.61
CA GLU A 64 7.68 5.19 -0.26
C GLU A 64 7.80 5.90 -1.60
N TYR A 65 9.02 6.01 -2.12
CA TYR A 65 9.33 6.70 -3.38
C TYR A 65 9.88 5.72 -4.40
N TYR A 66 9.64 5.98 -5.68
CA TYR A 66 10.33 5.28 -6.77
C TYR A 66 11.84 5.61 -6.75
N PRO A 67 12.69 4.79 -7.42
CA PRO A 67 14.04 5.21 -7.77
C PRO A 67 14.00 6.58 -8.48
N PRO A 68 14.93 7.51 -8.18
CA PRO A 68 15.04 8.77 -8.90
C PRO A 68 15.45 8.51 -10.34
N ASP A 69 14.93 9.33 -11.25
CA ASP A 69 15.56 9.52 -12.55
C ASP A 69 16.65 10.61 -12.39
N TYR A 70 17.63 10.64 -13.29
CA TYR A 70 18.73 11.61 -13.25
C TYR A 70 18.73 12.47 -14.51
N ALA A 71 18.95 13.77 -14.36
CA ALA A 71 19.30 14.65 -15.46
C ALA A 71 20.80 14.53 -15.75
N LEU A 72 21.13 14.33 -17.03
CA LEU A 72 22.50 14.27 -17.52
C LEU A 72 22.88 15.62 -18.10
N TYR A 73 24.02 16.15 -17.65
CA TYR A 73 24.57 17.40 -18.11
C TYR A 73 25.97 17.21 -18.68
N LYS A 74 26.27 18.00 -19.70
CA LYS A 74 27.62 18.12 -20.28
C LYS A 74 28.29 19.36 -19.70
N PRO A 75 29.58 19.31 -19.31
CA PRO A 75 30.32 20.51 -18.99
C PRO A 75 30.46 21.39 -20.24
N VAL A 76 30.05 22.65 -20.14
CA VAL A 76 30.33 23.69 -21.14
C VAL A 76 31.79 24.09 -20.92
N CYS A 77 32.64 23.86 -21.92
CA CYS A 77 34.08 24.09 -21.77
C CYS A 77 34.39 25.55 -21.40
N THR A 78 34.73 25.79 -20.14
CA THR A 78 35.74 26.78 -19.75
C THR A 78 36.97 25.99 -19.32
N SER A 79 37.81 25.63 -20.29
CA SER A 79 39.21 25.20 -20.14
C SER A 79 39.69 24.88 -18.70
N SER A 80 39.20 23.82 -18.06
CA SER A 80 39.86 23.25 -16.89
C SER A 80 39.63 21.74 -16.86
N THR A 81 40.74 21.01 -16.90
CA THR A 81 40.81 19.55 -16.80
C THR A 81 40.39 19.10 -15.40
N SER A 82 39.13 18.68 -15.24
CA SER A 82 38.65 18.11 -13.97
C SER A 82 38.95 16.61 -13.90
N ASN A 83 39.81 16.23 -12.96
CA ASN A 83 40.04 14.82 -12.60
C ASN A 83 38.78 14.21 -11.96
N ALA A 84 38.46 12.97 -12.32
CA ALA A 84 37.33 12.24 -11.73
C ALA A 84 37.51 12.11 -10.20
N GLY A 85 36.55 12.62 -9.44
CA GLY A 85 36.50 12.47 -7.97
C GLY A 85 36.84 13.70 -7.13
N GLN A 86 37.08 14.87 -7.71
CA GLN A 86 37.22 16.12 -6.95
C GLN A 86 35.87 16.87 -6.81
N THR A 87 35.59 17.32 -5.60
CA THR A 87 34.49 18.23 -5.27
C THR A 87 34.63 19.50 -6.10
N ILE A 88 33.59 19.85 -6.87
CA ILE A 88 33.56 20.96 -7.81
C ILE A 88 33.75 22.28 -7.05
N THR A 89 34.96 22.87 -7.05
CA THR A 89 35.26 24.18 -6.44
C THR A 89 35.31 25.34 -7.44
N GLU A 90 35.10 25.10 -8.73
CA GLU A 90 35.04 26.14 -9.77
C GLU A 90 33.72 26.01 -10.55
N SER A 91 33.08 27.14 -10.89
CA SER A 91 31.77 27.15 -11.56
C SER A 91 31.90 26.72 -13.02
N VAL A 92 32.02 25.41 -13.24
CA VAL A 92 31.84 24.81 -14.56
C VAL A 92 30.37 24.95 -14.92
N ASP A 93 30.07 25.67 -16.00
CA ASP A 93 28.72 25.73 -16.54
C ASP A 93 28.35 24.36 -17.12
N TYR A 94 27.11 23.96 -16.96
CA TYR A 94 26.61 22.66 -17.39
C TYR A 94 25.39 22.83 -18.29
N GLU A 95 25.38 22.13 -19.43
CA GLU A 95 24.26 22.11 -20.37
C GLU A 95 23.47 20.81 -20.22
N PHE A 96 22.15 20.92 -20.06
CA PHE A 96 21.26 19.76 -19.99
C PHE A 96 21.23 19.01 -21.32
N ILE A 97 21.36 17.69 -21.26
CA ILE A 97 21.32 16.82 -22.44
C ILE A 97 20.02 16.04 -22.50
N THR A 98 19.77 15.24 -21.46
CA THR A 98 18.66 14.28 -21.42
C THR A 98 18.43 13.81 -19.99
N GLN A 99 17.30 13.13 -19.78
CA GLN A 99 17.07 12.33 -18.58
C GLN A 99 17.51 10.89 -18.83
N VAL A 100 18.05 10.26 -17.79
CA VAL A 100 18.47 8.86 -17.77
C VAL A 100 17.91 8.19 -16.52
N ARG A 101 17.49 6.93 -16.66
CA ARG A 101 16.92 6.16 -15.57
C ARG A 101 17.92 5.13 -15.07
N PRO A 102 18.25 5.13 -13.77
CA PRO A 102 19.12 4.11 -13.20
C PRO A 102 18.39 2.77 -13.05
N HIS A 103 19.15 1.70 -13.00
CA HIS A 103 18.66 0.40 -12.57
C HIS A 103 18.49 0.37 -11.05
N ARG A 104 17.69 -0.58 -10.54
CA ARG A 104 17.39 -0.68 -9.09
C ARG A 104 18.61 -0.92 -8.21
N ASP A 105 19.66 -1.50 -8.77
CA ASP A 105 20.93 -1.77 -8.10
C ASP A 105 21.84 -0.54 -8.02
N GLY A 106 21.40 0.63 -8.51
CA GLY A 106 22.19 1.85 -8.50
C GLY A 106 23.19 1.97 -9.65
N SER A 107 23.19 1.04 -10.61
CA SER A 107 23.90 1.21 -11.88
C SER A 107 23.16 2.16 -12.82
N ILE A 108 23.88 2.76 -13.76
CA ILE A 108 23.28 3.57 -14.82
C ILE A 108 24.04 3.40 -16.12
N ASN A 109 23.30 3.32 -17.22
CA ASN A 109 23.87 3.31 -18.56
C ASN A 109 23.30 4.50 -19.34
N ALA A 110 24.13 5.51 -19.58
CA ALA A 110 23.78 6.69 -20.36
C ALA A 110 24.15 6.54 -21.85
N GLY A 111 24.32 5.30 -22.33
CA GLY A 111 24.66 4.99 -23.72
C GLY A 111 26.03 5.56 -24.09
N LYS A 112 26.08 6.39 -25.14
CA LYS A 112 27.34 7.01 -25.62
C LYS A 112 28.01 7.95 -24.61
N TYR A 113 27.30 8.34 -23.54
CA TYR A 113 27.83 9.25 -22.52
C TYR A 113 28.49 8.51 -21.35
N GLY A 114 28.52 7.17 -21.37
CA GLY A 114 29.16 6.36 -20.34
C GLY A 114 28.18 5.68 -19.39
N SER A 115 28.74 5.00 -18.39
CA SER A 115 27.98 4.20 -17.43
C SER A 115 28.62 4.25 -16.05
N LEU A 116 27.84 3.94 -15.03
CA LEU A 116 28.31 3.67 -13.68
C LEU A 116 27.95 2.24 -13.27
N PRO A 117 28.84 1.54 -12.54
CA PRO A 117 28.60 0.17 -12.11
C PRO A 117 27.50 0.08 -11.03
N PRO A 118 27.02 -1.14 -10.70
CA PRO A 118 26.10 -1.36 -9.59
C PRO A 118 26.59 -0.75 -8.28
N GLY A 119 25.66 -0.19 -7.51
CA GLY A 119 25.93 0.49 -6.24
C GLY A 119 26.46 1.91 -6.38
N ALA A 120 26.92 2.35 -7.55
CA ALA A 120 27.56 3.65 -7.72
C ALA A 120 26.66 4.84 -7.37
N LEU A 121 25.34 4.72 -7.61
CA LEU A 121 24.37 5.76 -7.26
C LEU A 121 23.74 5.57 -5.87
N LEU A 122 24.25 4.65 -5.04
CA LEU A 122 23.69 4.31 -3.73
C LEU A 122 24.72 4.49 -2.61
N ILE A 123 24.39 5.33 -1.63
CA ILE A 123 25.07 5.37 -0.33
C ILE A 123 24.54 4.23 0.53
N ASN A 124 25.44 3.39 1.04
CA ASN A 124 25.13 2.26 1.93
C ASN A 124 23.97 1.38 1.40
N ASN A 125 23.88 1.18 0.08
CA ASN A 125 22.84 0.41 -0.61
C ASN A 125 21.38 0.84 -0.34
N THR A 126 21.15 2.03 0.22
CA THR A 126 19.83 2.43 0.72
C THR A 126 19.42 3.83 0.28
N GLN A 127 20.37 4.75 0.12
CA GLN A 127 20.10 6.14 -0.20
C GLN A 127 20.68 6.53 -1.55
N TRP A 128 19.86 7.13 -2.41
CA TRP A 128 20.31 7.61 -3.71
C TRP A 128 21.16 8.88 -3.57
N ILE A 129 22.31 8.93 -4.25
CA ILE A 129 23.15 10.13 -4.27
C ILE A 129 22.47 11.26 -5.05
N SER A 130 22.63 12.49 -4.59
CA SER A 130 22.06 13.67 -5.25
C SER A 130 22.75 14.00 -6.57
N GLN A 131 24.05 13.76 -6.65
CA GLN A 131 24.87 14.03 -7.83
C GLN A 131 25.97 12.98 -8.00
N ALA A 132 26.35 12.71 -9.24
CA ALA A 132 27.44 11.83 -9.60
C ALA A 132 28.13 12.33 -10.86
N VAL A 133 29.44 12.13 -10.99
CA VAL A 133 30.17 12.47 -12.22
C VAL A 133 30.54 11.20 -12.95
N LEU A 134 30.21 11.11 -14.23
CA LEU A 134 30.61 10.02 -15.11
C LEU A 134 32.12 10.10 -15.40
N PRO A 135 32.78 8.99 -15.79
CA PRO A 135 34.22 8.97 -16.07
C PRO A 135 34.69 10.00 -17.12
N ASN A 136 33.78 10.45 -18.00
CA ASN A 136 34.04 11.45 -19.03
C ASN A 136 33.71 12.90 -18.60
N GLY A 137 33.45 13.16 -17.32
CA GLY A 137 33.18 14.49 -16.77
C GLY A 137 31.72 14.96 -16.87
N PHE A 138 30.82 14.13 -17.41
CA PHE A 138 29.40 14.47 -17.46
C PHE A 138 28.78 14.36 -16.08
N LEU A 139 27.90 15.29 -15.73
CA LEU A 139 27.25 15.35 -14.44
C LEU A 139 25.88 14.67 -14.50
N LEU A 140 25.62 13.77 -13.57
CA LEU A 140 24.30 13.25 -13.25
C LEU A 140 23.78 14.00 -12.02
N GLN A 141 22.57 14.55 -12.12
CA GLN A 141 21.86 15.17 -11.01
C GLN A 141 20.53 14.47 -10.79
N SER A 142 20.29 14.01 -9.58
CA SER A 142 19.06 13.36 -9.17
C SER A 142 17.89 14.32 -9.32
N LEU A 143 16.85 13.87 -10.02
CA LEU A 143 15.60 14.61 -10.16
C LEU A 143 14.66 14.31 -8.99
N HIS A 144 13.62 15.14 -8.87
CA HIS A 144 12.59 14.92 -7.86
C HIS A 144 11.97 13.54 -8.00
N ARG A 145 11.87 12.82 -6.87
CA ARG A 145 11.36 11.46 -6.84
C ARG A 145 9.84 11.46 -6.79
N SER A 146 9.22 10.70 -7.68
CA SER A 146 7.79 10.43 -7.60
C SER A 146 7.48 9.48 -6.44
N GLU A 147 6.40 9.77 -5.74
CA GLU A 147 5.87 8.93 -4.67
C GLU A 147 5.23 7.68 -5.24
N LYS A 148 5.46 6.56 -4.56
CA LYS A 148 4.98 5.24 -4.93
C LYS A 148 3.81 4.81 -4.07
N ASN A 149 3.94 4.95 -2.75
CA ASN A 149 2.94 4.50 -1.81
C ASN A 149 3.02 5.30 -0.51
N TYR A 150 1.91 5.34 0.22
CA TYR A 150 1.83 5.92 1.56
C TYR A 150 1.47 4.83 2.55
N ILE A 151 2.18 4.80 3.66
CA ILE A 151 2.06 3.79 4.70
C ILE A 151 1.82 4.52 6.02
N LEU A 152 0.65 4.28 6.62
CA LEU A 152 0.30 4.78 7.94
C LEU A 152 0.34 3.62 8.94
N LEU A 153 1.23 3.71 9.94
CA LEU A 153 1.19 2.82 11.09
C LEU A 153 0.20 3.40 12.10
N LEU A 154 -0.91 2.72 12.32
CA LEU A 154 -2.01 3.19 13.16
C LEU A 154 -2.25 2.20 14.31
N SER A 155 -2.36 2.72 15.52
CA SER A 155 -2.92 2.00 16.66
C SER A 155 -4.40 2.36 16.79
N ALA A 156 -5.25 1.35 16.98
CA ALA A 156 -6.69 1.52 17.14
C ALA A 156 -7.16 0.79 18.40
N SER A 157 -8.01 1.44 19.19
CA SER A 157 -8.56 0.91 20.43
C SER A 157 -10.07 1.07 20.48
N SER A 158 -10.78 0.03 20.91
CA SER A 158 -12.23 0.06 21.14
C SER A 158 -12.59 -0.98 22.20
N SER A 159 -13.36 -0.56 23.20
CA SER A 159 -13.88 -1.45 24.26
C SER A 159 -12.76 -2.26 24.97
N GLY A 160 -11.62 -1.63 25.24
CA GLY A 160 -10.49 -2.24 25.94
C GLY A 160 -9.59 -3.15 25.09
N LYS A 161 -9.88 -3.33 23.79
CA LYS A 161 -8.98 -4.01 22.85
C LYS A 161 -8.21 -2.98 22.04
N SER A 162 -6.89 -3.12 21.98
CA SER A 162 -6.00 -2.27 21.18
C SER A 162 -5.18 -3.13 20.22
N GLU A 163 -5.08 -2.70 18.98
CA GLU A 163 -4.25 -3.35 17.94
C GLU A 163 -3.52 -2.28 17.11
N THR A 164 -2.33 -2.62 16.63
CA THR A 164 -1.54 -1.77 15.73
C THR A 164 -1.38 -2.45 14.39
N PHE A 165 -1.57 -1.71 13.31
CA PHE A 165 -1.46 -2.23 11.95
C PHE A 165 -0.99 -1.16 10.97
N ALA A 166 -0.36 -1.61 9.89
CA ALA A 166 0.00 -0.76 8.76
C ALA A 166 -1.17 -0.66 7.78
N ILE A 167 -1.53 0.56 7.42
CA ILE A 167 -2.53 0.89 6.41
C ILE A 167 -1.81 1.46 5.20
N ASN A 168 -1.91 0.75 4.07
CA ASN A 168 -1.40 1.25 2.80
C ASN A 168 -2.54 1.85 1.99
N VAL A 169 -2.22 2.73 1.04
CA VAL A 169 -3.21 3.19 0.05
C VAL A 169 -3.79 1.98 -0.69
N ASN A 170 -5.11 1.98 -0.87
CA ASN A 170 -5.88 0.89 -1.49
C ASN A 170 -5.87 -0.46 -0.75
N GLN A 171 -5.23 -0.56 0.43
CA GLN A 171 -5.24 -1.77 1.25
C GLN A 171 -5.83 -1.46 2.62
N PRO A 172 -7.17 -1.59 2.77
CA PRO A 172 -7.81 -1.26 4.04
C PRO A 172 -7.38 -2.20 5.15
N ALA A 173 -7.09 -1.65 6.31
CA ALA A 173 -6.96 -2.43 7.52
C ALA A 173 -8.34 -2.75 8.09
N LYS A 174 -8.42 -3.91 8.76
CA LYS A 174 -9.63 -4.36 9.45
C LYS A 174 -9.38 -4.26 10.94
N PHE A 175 -10.29 -3.61 11.64
CA PHE A 175 -10.31 -3.60 13.10
C PHE A 175 -11.75 -3.85 13.55
N GLN A 176 -11.97 -5.01 14.16
CA GLN A 176 -13.32 -5.50 14.52
C GLN A 176 -14.27 -5.47 13.29
N ASN A 177 -15.43 -4.81 13.40
CA ASN A 177 -16.39 -4.62 12.31
C ASN A 177 -16.18 -3.30 11.53
N ARG A 178 -14.96 -2.77 11.53
CA ARG A 178 -14.61 -1.52 10.86
C ARG A 178 -13.52 -1.74 9.82
N LEU A 179 -13.61 -0.98 8.74
CA LEU A 179 -12.56 -0.85 7.73
C LEU A 179 -11.94 0.53 7.81
N LEU A 180 -10.63 0.55 7.82
CA LEU A 180 -9.83 1.76 7.92
C LEU A 180 -9.09 1.92 6.59
N HIS A 181 -9.47 2.95 5.85
CA HIS A 181 -8.93 3.26 4.53
C HIS A 181 -8.11 4.53 4.60
N LEU A 182 -6.85 4.44 4.21
CA LEU A 182 -6.04 5.61 3.92
C LEU A 182 -6.52 6.22 2.60
N VAL A 183 -7.14 7.41 2.64
CA VAL A 183 -7.77 8.04 1.47
C VAL A 183 -6.81 8.99 0.77
N SER A 184 -6.21 9.90 1.54
CA SER A 184 -5.34 10.94 0.99
C SER A 184 -4.40 11.47 2.06
N PHE A 185 -3.38 12.19 1.59
CA PHE A 185 -2.40 12.89 2.40
C PHE A 185 -2.22 14.31 1.85
N ASP A 186 -2.41 15.31 2.70
CA ASP A 186 -2.10 16.70 2.43
C ASP A 186 -0.67 16.99 2.92
N LYS A 187 0.25 17.17 1.98
CA LYS A 187 1.67 17.46 2.25
C LYS A 187 1.88 18.82 2.90
N THR A 188 1.06 19.81 2.54
CA THR A 188 1.22 21.18 3.01
C THR A 188 0.78 21.28 4.47
N ALA A 189 -0.32 20.62 4.81
CA ALA A 189 -0.84 20.59 6.17
C ALA A 189 -0.20 19.49 7.06
N GLY A 190 0.44 18.49 6.47
CA GLY A 190 0.91 17.30 7.20
C GLY A 190 -0.24 16.45 7.73
N ILE A 191 -1.36 16.40 7.00
CA ILE A 191 -2.60 15.74 7.44
C ILE A 191 -2.90 14.53 6.58
N VAL A 192 -3.12 13.40 7.24
CA VAL A 192 -3.60 12.16 6.66
C VAL A 192 -5.10 12.03 6.87
N ILE A 193 -5.83 11.73 5.80
CA ILE A 193 -7.27 11.51 5.85
C ILE A 193 -7.54 10.01 5.88
N LEU A 194 -8.11 9.56 6.99
CA LEU A 194 -8.53 8.18 7.20
C LEU A 194 -10.05 8.09 7.07
N LYS A 195 -10.54 7.23 6.18
CA LYS A 195 -11.96 6.87 6.11
C LYS A 195 -12.20 5.59 6.91
N ILE A 196 -13.13 5.69 7.84
CA ILE A 196 -13.55 4.63 8.75
C ILE A 196 -14.94 4.21 8.31
N ARG A 197 -15.07 3.00 7.78
CA ARG A 197 -16.37 2.44 7.42
C ARG A 197 -16.79 1.43 8.46
N HIS A 198 -17.88 1.70 9.16
CA HIS A 198 -18.53 0.69 9.98
C HIS A 198 -19.36 -0.23 9.09
N ALA A 199 -19.12 -1.54 9.18
CA ALA A 199 -19.74 -2.52 8.30
C ALA A 199 -20.46 -3.63 9.10
N PRO A 200 -21.58 -3.31 9.79
CA PRO A 200 -22.21 -4.23 10.74
C PRO A 200 -22.76 -5.50 10.08
N GLY A 201 -23.22 -5.40 8.83
CA GLY A 201 -23.79 -6.52 8.08
C GLY A 201 -22.75 -7.53 7.56
N ARG A 202 -21.46 -7.19 7.63
CA ARG A 202 -20.39 -8.03 7.07
C ARG A 202 -20.20 -9.35 7.82
N LEU A 203 -20.45 -9.38 9.13
CA LEU A 203 -20.38 -10.61 9.92
C LEU A 203 -21.45 -11.61 9.46
N LEU A 204 -22.70 -11.15 9.29
CA LEU A 204 -23.82 -11.95 8.77
C LEU A 204 -23.55 -12.45 7.35
N ALA A 205 -23.01 -11.59 6.49
CA ALA A 205 -22.67 -12.00 5.14
C ALA A 205 -21.55 -13.06 5.13
N ARG A 206 -20.55 -12.92 6.01
CA ARG A 206 -19.46 -13.88 6.14
C ARG A 206 -19.93 -15.23 6.67
N THR A 207 -20.79 -15.25 7.68
CA THR A 207 -21.35 -16.51 8.21
C THR A 207 -22.17 -17.23 7.15
N GLY A 208 -23.03 -16.52 6.42
CA GLY A 208 -23.76 -17.08 5.28
C GLY A 208 -22.83 -17.64 4.20
N PHE A 209 -21.75 -16.94 3.85
CA PHE A 209 -20.78 -17.42 2.86
C PHE A 209 -20.05 -18.71 3.30
N PHE A 210 -19.65 -18.79 4.58
CA PHE A 210 -19.06 -20.01 5.14
C PHE A 210 -20.03 -21.18 5.10
N LEU A 211 -21.29 -20.92 5.44
CA LEU A 211 -22.36 -21.91 5.40
C LEU A 211 -22.57 -22.46 3.98
N LEU A 212 -22.53 -21.60 2.96
CA LEU A 212 -22.56 -22.03 1.55
C LEU A 212 -21.38 -22.92 1.19
N ILE A 213 -20.14 -22.54 1.58
CA ILE A 213 -18.94 -23.34 1.28
C ILE A 213 -19.05 -24.73 1.90
N VAL A 214 -19.36 -24.81 3.20
CA VAL A 214 -19.48 -26.09 3.92
C VAL A 214 -20.57 -26.96 3.29
N CYS A 215 -21.74 -26.37 2.99
CA CYS A 215 -22.84 -27.11 2.37
C CYS A 215 -22.50 -27.61 0.96
N SER A 216 -21.74 -26.82 0.19
CA SER A 216 -21.29 -27.19 -1.17
C SER A 216 -20.32 -28.37 -1.12
N VAL A 217 -19.36 -28.34 -0.19
CA VAL A 217 -18.41 -29.46 0.03
C VAL A 217 -19.15 -30.74 0.43
N LEU A 218 -20.11 -30.65 1.36
CA LEU A 218 -20.92 -31.81 1.78
C LEU A 218 -21.73 -32.40 0.62
N LEU A 219 -22.33 -31.56 -0.22
CA LEU A 219 -23.05 -32.00 -1.42
C LEU A 219 -22.11 -32.69 -2.43
N SER A 220 -20.90 -32.17 -2.64
CA SER A 220 -19.91 -32.79 -3.53
C SER A 220 -19.43 -34.16 -3.03
N ILE A 221 -19.18 -34.31 -1.73
CA ILE A 221 -18.79 -35.58 -1.11
C ILE A 221 -19.93 -36.60 -1.21
N ALA A 222 -21.16 -36.19 -0.88
CA ALA A 222 -22.34 -37.05 -1.00
C ALA A 222 -22.64 -37.45 -2.44
N GLY A 223 -22.29 -36.61 -3.41
CA GLY A 223 -22.36 -36.91 -4.85
C GLY A 223 -21.33 -37.95 -5.30
N LYS A 224 -20.05 -37.82 -4.90
CA LYS A 224 -18.99 -38.77 -5.25
C LYS A 224 -19.26 -40.17 -4.72
N ASN A 225 -19.71 -40.29 -3.47
CA ASN A 225 -20.06 -41.59 -2.88
C ASN A 225 -21.24 -42.28 -3.59
N TYR A 226 -22.08 -41.53 -4.30
CA TYR A 226 -23.18 -42.09 -5.08
C TYR A 226 -22.73 -42.64 -6.44
N VAL A 227 -21.72 -42.02 -7.06
CA VAL A 227 -21.15 -42.48 -8.33
C VAL A 227 -20.34 -43.76 -8.13
N ASN A 228 -19.59 -43.87 -7.03
CA ASN A 228 -18.80 -45.07 -6.71
C ASN A 228 -19.63 -46.25 -6.18
N ALA A 229 -20.91 -46.03 -5.85
CA ALA A 229 -21.83 -47.06 -5.37
C ALA A 229 -22.79 -47.58 -6.48
N ARG A 230 -22.61 -47.11 -7.71
CA ARG A 230 -23.24 -47.64 -8.93
C ARG A 230 -22.18 -48.38 -9.74
#